data_AF-A0A972V013-F1
#
_entry.id   AF-A0A972V013-F1
#
_cell.length_a   1.000
_cell.length_b   1.000
_cell.length_c   1.000
_cell.angle_alpha   90.00
_cell.angle_beta   90.00
_cell.angle_gamma   90.00
#
_symmetry.space_group_name_H-M   'P 1'
#
loop_
_entity.id
_entity.type
_entity.pdbx_description
1 polymer ?
#
loop_
_entity_poly.entity_id
_entity_poly.type
_entity_poly.pdbx_seq_one_letter_code
_entity_poly.pdbx_strand_id
1 'polypeptide(L)'
;MQDNDFPPSRGYYQFSHYRYKRYDDLKARIWYGDIPKPSFLVWENEMLKAEALVRTGNVAGAVLILNDPNGARKLRGQLPDVTTTNATDVLWAIFYEKDIELIVSGMGIGYFDMRRRDQLQRGTILHFPVPAKELDLMNLENYTIAGTPDGENISQGSWTGLDGLTSPLN
;
A
#
# COMPACT_ATOMS: atom_id res chain seq x y z
N MET A 1 22.23 -20.15 -0.31
CA MET A 1 21.59 -20.03 -1.63
C MET A 1 21.71 -18.58 -2.04
N GLN A 2 22.09 -18.30 -3.28
CA GLN A 2 22.22 -16.94 -3.78
C GLN A 2 20.80 -16.39 -3.97
N ASP A 3 20.27 -15.70 -2.94
CA ASP A 3 18.88 -15.23 -2.91
C ASP A 3 18.64 -13.99 -3.81
N ASN A 4 19.68 -13.55 -4.54
CA ASN A 4 19.66 -12.38 -5.38
C ASN A 4 20.29 -12.66 -6.76
N ASP A 5 19.49 -12.58 -7.82
CA ASP A 5 19.91 -12.83 -9.21
C ASP A 5 20.69 -11.65 -9.84
N PHE A 6 20.90 -10.57 -9.08
CA PHE A 6 21.69 -9.44 -9.54
C PHE A 6 23.20 -9.69 -9.44
N PRO A 7 24.00 -9.41 -10.49
CA PRO A 7 25.43 -9.63 -10.47
C PRO A 7 26.12 -8.62 -9.52
N PRO A 8 26.92 -9.08 -8.53
CA PRO A 8 27.62 -8.19 -7.58
C PRO A 8 28.54 -7.17 -8.27
N SER A 9 29.05 -7.49 -9.46
CA SER A 9 29.90 -6.59 -10.26
C SER A 9 29.19 -5.32 -10.74
N ARG A 10 27.85 -5.28 -10.71
CA ARG A 10 27.07 -4.08 -11.03
C ARG A 10 26.74 -3.24 -9.79
N GLY A 11 27.32 -3.56 -8.65
CA GLY A 11 27.16 -2.84 -7.39
C GLY A 11 26.14 -3.50 -6.45
N TYR A 12 26.27 -3.17 -5.16
CA TYR A 12 25.48 -3.79 -4.09
C TYR A 12 24.17 -3.06 -3.76
N TYR A 13 23.80 -2.01 -4.49
CA TYR A 13 22.64 -1.16 -4.16
C TYR A 13 21.29 -1.90 -4.24
N GLN A 14 21.21 -3.03 -4.93
CA GLN A 14 20.04 -3.91 -4.99
C GLN A 14 20.06 -5.02 -3.93
N PHE A 15 21.14 -5.15 -3.16
CA PHE A 15 21.28 -6.20 -2.16
C PHE A 15 20.72 -5.68 -0.83
N SER A 16 19.87 -6.48 -0.21
CA SER A 16 19.30 -6.22 1.10
C SER A 16 19.59 -7.41 2.02
N HIS A 17 19.87 -7.12 3.29
CA HIS A 17 19.92 -8.14 4.34
C HIS A 17 18.53 -8.59 4.81
N TYR A 18 17.48 -7.86 4.41
CA TYR A 18 16.09 -8.14 4.76
C TYR A 18 15.32 -8.64 3.54
N ARG A 19 14.45 -9.62 3.77
CA ARG A 19 13.52 -10.14 2.77
C ARG A 19 12.15 -10.40 3.37
N TYR A 20 11.11 -10.28 2.55
CA TYR A 20 9.75 -10.61 2.95
C TYR A 20 9.53 -12.12 2.93
N LYS A 21 9.43 -12.74 4.11
CA LYS A 21 9.39 -14.21 4.29
C LYS A 21 7.99 -14.82 4.14
N ARG A 22 6.93 -14.02 4.30
CA ARG A 22 5.55 -14.53 4.50
C ARG A 22 5.05 -15.45 3.38
N TYR A 23 5.51 -15.21 2.15
CA TYR A 23 5.10 -15.96 0.96
C TYR A 23 6.26 -16.74 0.32
N ASP A 24 7.22 -17.21 1.12
CA ASP A 24 8.33 -18.03 0.63
C ASP A 24 7.90 -19.29 -0.12
N ASP A 25 6.87 -19.96 0.40
CA ASP A 25 6.36 -21.19 -0.20
C ASP A 25 5.81 -20.94 -1.61
N LEU A 26 5.21 -19.76 -1.84
CA LEU A 26 4.78 -19.33 -3.16
C LEU A 26 5.98 -19.16 -4.11
N LYS A 27 7.09 -18.56 -3.64
CA LYS A 27 8.30 -18.39 -4.46
C LYS A 27 8.90 -19.76 -4.84
N ALA A 28 8.95 -20.70 -3.90
CA ALA A 28 9.51 -22.02 -4.12
C ALA A 28 8.63 -22.91 -5.02
N ARG A 29 7.31 -22.69 -5.02
CA ARG A 29 6.33 -23.59 -5.66
C ARG A 29 5.44 -22.92 -6.72
N ILE A 30 5.84 -21.77 -7.25
CA ILE A 30 5.00 -20.95 -8.14
C ILE A 30 4.43 -21.69 -9.35
N TRP A 31 5.16 -22.70 -9.86
CA TRP A 31 4.80 -23.48 -11.05
C TRP A 31 3.82 -24.63 -10.79
N TYR A 32 3.55 -24.98 -9.53
CA TYR A 32 2.71 -26.12 -9.16
C TYR A 32 1.25 -25.73 -8.91
N GLY A 33 0.96 -24.44 -8.68
CA GLY A 33 -0.40 -23.95 -8.45
C GLY A 33 -1.08 -24.51 -7.19
N ASP A 34 -0.32 -25.12 -6.28
CA ASP A 34 -0.84 -25.85 -5.11
C ASP A 34 -0.78 -25.04 -3.80
N ILE A 35 -0.08 -23.89 -3.82
CA ILE A 35 -0.03 -22.95 -2.71
C ILE A 35 -0.95 -21.76 -3.03
N PRO A 36 -1.96 -21.46 -2.20
CA PRO A 36 -2.81 -20.31 -2.42
C PRO A 36 -2.05 -19.00 -2.18
N LYS A 37 -2.05 -18.11 -3.18
CA LYS A 37 -1.67 -16.70 -2.98
C LYS A 37 -2.91 -15.91 -2.57
N PRO A 38 -2.98 -15.34 -1.37
CA PRO A 38 -4.13 -14.54 -0.96
C PRO A 38 -4.19 -13.26 -1.81
N SER A 39 -5.28 -13.07 -2.53
CA SER A 39 -5.56 -11.80 -3.24
C SER A 39 -6.34 -10.80 -2.37
N PHE A 40 -7.13 -11.33 -1.42
CA PHE A 40 -7.89 -10.58 -0.43
C PHE A 40 -7.77 -11.31 0.91
N LEU A 41 -7.37 -10.59 1.96
CA LEU A 41 -7.29 -11.14 3.31
C LEU A 41 -8.47 -10.70 4.15
N VAL A 42 -8.89 -11.53 5.10
CA VAL A 42 -9.95 -11.15 6.07
C VAL A 42 -9.58 -9.85 6.78
N TRP A 43 -8.30 -9.67 7.13
CA TRP A 43 -7.82 -8.45 7.77
C TRP A 43 -8.00 -7.20 6.92
N GLU A 44 -7.91 -7.32 5.59
CA GLU A 44 -8.17 -6.19 4.67
C GLU A 44 -9.62 -5.72 4.76
N ASN A 45 -10.56 -6.66 4.81
CA ASN A 45 -11.99 -6.36 4.98
C ASN A 45 -12.25 -5.68 6.34
N GLU A 46 -11.60 -6.15 7.40
CA GLU A 46 -11.72 -5.52 8.72
C GLU A 46 -11.14 -4.10 8.74
N MET A 47 -10.02 -3.83 8.05
CA MET A 47 -9.48 -2.46 7.94
C MET A 47 -10.40 -1.54 7.11
N LEU A 48 -10.99 -2.04 6.03
CA LEU A 48 -11.97 -1.27 5.25
C LEU A 48 -13.23 -0.95 6.07
N LYS A 49 -13.70 -1.92 6.86
CA LYS A 49 -14.82 -1.74 7.78
C LYS A 49 -14.48 -0.75 8.90
N ALA A 50 -13.30 -0.85 9.50
CA ALA A 50 -12.83 0.09 10.52
C ALA A 50 -12.75 1.52 9.95
N GLU A 51 -12.22 1.69 8.74
CA GLU A 51 -12.18 2.98 8.06
C GLU A 51 -13.60 3.54 7.83
N ALA A 52 -14.52 2.71 7.35
CA ALA A 52 -15.91 3.11 7.14
C ALA A 52 -16.58 3.53 8.45
N LEU A 53 -16.30 2.85 9.56
CA LEU A 53 -16.82 3.21 10.88
C LEU A 53 -16.32 4.58 11.32
N VAL A 54 -15.03 4.89 11.16
CA VAL A 54 -14.51 6.23 11.49
C VAL A 54 -15.14 7.30 10.59
N ARG A 55 -15.24 7.06 9.27
CA ARG A 55 -15.83 8.01 8.31
C ARG A 55 -17.32 8.27 8.54
N THR A 56 -18.03 7.33 9.15
CA THR A 56 -19.45 7.46 9.53
C THR A 56 -19.64 7.95 10.96
N GLY A 57 -18.55 8.32 11.66
CA GLY A 57 -18.58 8.89 13.01
C GLY A 57 -18.50 7.88 14.16
N ASN A 58 -18.47 6.57 13.88
CA ASN A 58 -18.34 5.52 14.88
C ASN A 58 -16.87 5.16 15.15
N VAL A 59 -16.14 6.08 15.78
CA VAL A 59 -14.71 5.87 16.11
C VAL A 59 -14.52 4.72 17.09
N ALA A 60 -15.40 4.58 18.08
CA ALA A 60 -15.33 3.51 19.07
C ALA A 60 -15.44 2.11 18.43
N GLY A 61 -16.32 1.95 17.44
CA GLY A 61 -16.44 0.70 16.68
C GLY A 61 -15.17 0.33 15.91
N ALA A 62 -14.47 1.32 15.35
CA ALA A 62 -13.20 1.09 14.66
C ALA A 62 -12.09 0.66 15.64
N VAL A 63 -12.04 1.27 16.82
CA VAL A 63 -11.08 0.91 17.89
C VAL A 63 -11.29 -0.53 18.36
N LEU A 64 -12.54 -1.01 18.44
CA LEU A 64 -12.82 -2.41 18.77
C LEU A 64 -12.23 -3.38 17.74
N ILE A 65 -12.29 -3.05 16.45
CA ILE A 65 -11.69 -3.88 15.38
C ILE A 65 -10.16 -3.88 15.51
N LEU A 66 -9.55 -2.71 15.72
CA LEU A 66 -8.09 -2.60 15.88
C LEU A 66 -7.57 -3.36 17.11
N ASN A 67 -8.35 -3.41 18.19
CA ASN A 67 -7.98 -4.05 19.44
C ASN A 67 -8.46 -5.51 19.55
N ASP A 68 -9.06 -6.08 18.51
CA ASP A 68 -9.49 -7.49 18.52
C ASP A 68 -8.29 -8.40 18.86
N PRO A 69 -8.37 -9.23 19.92
CA PRO A 69 -7.29 -10.14 20.30
C PRO A 69 -6.94 -11.16 19.20
N ASN A 70 -7.87 -11.44 18.28
CA ASN A 70 -7.66 -12.32 17.13
C ASN A 70 -7.17 -11.56 15.87
N GLY A 71 -7.07 -10.23 15.95
CA GLY A 71 -6.60 -9.38 14.86
C GLY A 71 -5.10 -9.53 14.59
N ALA A 72 -4.69 -9.21 13.35
CA ALA A 72 -3.28 -9.29 12.96
C ALA A 72 -2.38 -8.41 13.83
N ARG A 73 -2.86 -7.21 14.15
CA ARG A 73 -2.21 -6.24 15.03
C ARG A 73 -1.80 -6.82 16.38
N LYS A 74 -2.64 -7.69 16.95
CA LYS A 74 -2.41 -8.36 18.24
C LYS A 74 -1.59 -9.63 18.11
N LEU A 75 -2.01 -10.53 17.22
CA LEU A 75 -1.38 -11.84 17.07
C LEU A 75 0.05 -11.77 16.51
N ARG A 76 0.29 -10.89 15.51
CA ARG A 76 1.60 -10.72 14.87
C ARG A 76 2.35 -9.51 15.39
N GLY A 77 1.67 -8.37 15.47
CA GLY A 77 2.29 -7.11 15.88
C GLY A 77 2.59 -7.01 17.37
N GLN A 78 1.88 -7.78 18.21
CA GLN A 78 1.96 -7.68 19.68
C GLN A 78 1.80 -6.23 20.19
N LEU A 79 1.05 -5.41 19.44
CA LEU A 79 0.97 -3.98 19.70
C LEU A 79 -0.01 -3.67 20.86
N PRO A 80 0.28 -2.64 21.69
CA PRO A 80 -0.59 -2.22 22.78
C PRO A 80 -1.94 -1.73 22.27
N ASP A 81 -2.98 -1.72 23.11
CA ASP A 81 -4.30 -1.23 22.69
C ASP A 81 -4.25 0.21 22.18
N VAL A 82 -5.01 0.48 21.13
CA VAL A 82 -5.29 1.85 20.67
C VAL A 82 -6.28 2.46 21.65
N THR A 83 -5.88 3.54 22.34
CA THR A 83 -6.69 4.23 23.36
C THR A 83 -7.16 5.62 22.92
N THR A 84 -6.65 6.14 21.80
CA THR A 84 -7.10 7.43 21.25
C THR A 84 -8.53 7.36 20.76
N THR A 85 -9.28 8.44 20.98
CA THR A 85 -10.64 8.64 20.48
C THR A 85 -10.69 9.67 19.34
N ASN A 86 -9.53 10.23 18.96
CA ASN A 86 -9.43 11.16 17.85
C ASN A 86 -9.57 10.40 16.52
N ALA A 87 -10.54 10.79 15.69
CA ALA A 87 -10.82 10.15 14.42
C ALA A 87 -9.60 10.14 13.46
N THR A 88 -8.82 11.21 13.42
CA THR A 88 -7.62 11.31 12.57
C THR A 88 -6.54 10.33 13.02
N ASP A 89 -6.29 10.22 14.33
CA ASP A 89 -5.29 9.29 14.86
C ASP A 89 -5.70 7.84 14.64
N VAL A 90 -7.00 7.52 14.79
CA VAL A 90 -7.53 6.18 14.52
C VAL A 90 -7.43 5.85 13.03
N LEU A 91 -7.74 6.78 12.13
CA LEU A 91 -7.55 6.60 10.68
C LEU A 91 -6.08 6.33 10.34
N TRP A 92 -5.16 7.08 10.94
CA TRP A 92 -3.74 6.82 10.78
C TRP A 92 -3.33 5.42 11.25
N ALA A 93 -3.83 4.97 12.41
CA ALA A 93 -3.58 3.62 12.89
C ALA A 93 -4.11 2.55 11.94
N ILE A 94 -5.30 2.75 11.36
CA ILE A 94 -5.89 1.85 10.35
C ILE A 94 -5.02 1.80 9.09
N PHE A 95 -4.60 2.95 8.57
CA PHE A 95 -3.77 3.00 7.36
C PHE A 95 -2.40 2.38 7.58
N TYR A 96 -1.75 2.68 8.71
CA TYR A 96 -0.48 2.09 9.07
C TYR A 96 -0.57 0.56 9.17
N GLU A 97 -1.60 0.05 9.84
CA GLU A 97 -1.84 -1.38 9.97
C GLU A 97 -2.06 -2.03 8.60
N LYS A 98 -2.85 -1.39 7.74
CA LYS A 98 -3.10 -1.85 6.36
C LYS A 98 -1.81 -1.91 5.54
N ASP A 99 -1.00 -0.85 5.58
CA ASP A 99 0.23 -0.72 4.79
C ASP A 99 1.30 -1.75 5.23
N ILE A 100 1.42 -2.05 6.53
CA ILE A 100 2.39 -3.01 7.06
C ILE A 100 1.92 -4.47 6.88
N GLU A 101 0.68 -4.77 7.28
CA GLU A 101 0.20 -6.15 7.35
C GLU A 101 -0.16 -6.71 5.97
N LEU A 102 -0.59 -5.87 5.03
CA LEU A 102 -1.03 -6.28 3.68
C LEU A 102 0.03 -6.06 2.60
N ILE A 103 1.29 -5.85 2.99
CA ILE A 103 2.38 -5.70 2.04
C ILE A 103 2.45 -6.94 1.12
N VAL A 104 2.26 -6.71 -0.18
CA VAL A 104 2.32 -7.73 -1.25
C VAL A 104 1.19 -8.78 -1.22
N SER A 105 0.09 -8.57 -0.48
CA SER A 105 -1.09 -9.45 -0.64
C SER A 105 -1.75 -9.24 -2.01
N GLY A 106 -2.05 -7.98 -2.35
CA GLY A 106 -2.63 -7.57 -3.63
C GLY A 106 -1.64 -6.80 -4.50
N MET A 107 -1.95 -6.70 -5.80
CA MET A 107 -1.19 -5.83 -6.70
C MET A 107 -1.40 -4.37 -6.29
N GLY A 108 -0.31 -3.63 -6.12
CA GLY A 108 -0.35 -2.17 -6.03
C GLY A 108 -1.12 -1.60 -4.84
N ILE A 109 -1.38 -2.36 -3.76
CA ILE A 109 -2.16 -1.90 -2.60
C ILE A 109 -1.68 -0.53 -2.11
N GLY A 110 -0.38 -0.37 -1.85
CA GLY A 110 0.18 0.91 -1.40
C GLY A 110 -0.04 2.06 -2.39
N TYR A 111 0.06 1.81 -3.69
CA TYR A 111 -0.22 2.81 -4.72
C TYR A 111 -1.70 3.23 -4.70
N PHE A 112 -2.62 2.25 -4.69
CA PHE A 112 -4.05 2.53 -4.70
C PHE A 112 -4.54 3.18 -3.39
N ASP A 113 -4.00 2.77 -2.25
CA ASP A 113 -4.31 3.34 -0.94
C ASP A 113 -3.77 4.76 -0.78
N MET A 114 -2.56 5.04 -1.25
CA MET A 114 -2.05 6.42 -1.25
C MET A 114 -2.82 7.29 -2.24
N ARG A 115 -3.18 6.76 -3.41
CA ARG A 115 -3.95 7.49 -4.42
C ARG A 115 -5.30 7.96 -3.90
N ARG A 116 -6.08 7.06 -3.28
CA ARG A 116 -7.41 7.41 -2.74
C ARG A 116 -7.37 8.34 -1.52
N ARG A 117 -6.19 8.48 -0.90
CA ARG A 117 -5.95 9.36 0.26
C ARG A 117 -5.31 10.70 -0.14
N ASP A 118 -5.01 10.90 -1.44
CA ASP A 118 -4.21 12.01 -1.94
C ASP A 118 -2.82 12.14 -1.26
N GLN A 119 -2.18 10.99 -1.04
CA GLN A 119 -0.88 10.87 -0.36
C GLN A 119 0.20 10.26 -1.26
N LEU A 120 -0.05 10.15 -2.57
CA LEU A 120 1.00 9.77 -3.49
C LEU A 120 2.09 10.84 -3.53
N GLN A 121 3.32 10.44 -3.87
CA GLN A 121 4.41 11.38 -4.07
C GLN A 121 4.04 12.36 -5.18
N ARG A 122 4.26 13.66 -4.94
CA ARG A 122 4.05 14.70 -5.95
C ARG A 122 4.73 14.35 -7.27
N GLY A 123 4.00 14.45 -8.38
CA GLY A 123 4.50 14.07 -9.70
C GLY A 123 4.23 12.61 -10.10
N THR A 124 3.72 11.78 -9.19
CA THR A 124 3.29 10.42 -9.52
C THR A 124 2.02 10.46 -10.36
N ILE A 125 1.95 9.62 -11.40
CA ILE A 125 0.73 9.47 -12.20
C ILE A 125 -0.42 9.00 -11.32
N LEU A 126 -1.63 9.52 -11.55
CA LEU A 126 -2.85 9.05 -10.91
C LEU A 126 -3.53 8.00 -11.78
N HIS A 127 -3.46 8.16 -13.10
CA HIS A 127 -4.09 7.27 -14.07
C HIS A 127 -3.03 6.57 -14.92
N PHE A 128 -3.23 5.28 -15.19
CA PHE A 128 -2.39 4.58 -16.14
C PHE A 128 -2.69 5.07 -17.56
N PRO A 129 -1.67 5.27 -18.40
CA PRO A 129 -1.88 5.69 -19.78
C PRO A 129 -2.61 4.62 -20.57
N VAL A 130 -3.46 5.08 -21.48
CA VAL A 130 -3.98 4.24 -22.56
C VAL A 130 -2.80 3.84 -23.44
N PRO A 131 -2.64 2.56 -23.80
CA PRO A 131 -1.57 2.13 -24.68
C PRO A 131 -1.64 2.86 -26.02
N ALA A 132 -0.50 3.36 -26.52
CA ALA A 132 -0.42 4.11 -27.78
C ALA A 132 -1.05 3.37 -28.97
N LYS A 133 -0.92 2.03 -29.02
CA LYS A 133 -1.54 1.20 -30.06
C LYS A 133 -3.06 1.30 -30.10
N GLU A 134 -3.70 1.41 -28.93
CA GLU A 134 -5.16 1.56 -28.83
C GLU A 134 -5.57 2.97 -29.30
N LEU A 135 -4.78 3.99 -28.96
CA LEU A 135 -5.02 5.37 -29.43
C LEU A 135 -4.88 5.46 -30.95
N ASP A 136 -3.82 4.86 -31.52
CA ASP A 136 -3.58 4.81 -32.96
C ASP A 136 -4.74 4.10 -33.69
N LEU A 137 -5.23 2.97 -33.15
CA LEU A 137 -6.34 2.22 -33.74
C LEU A 137 -7.65 3.01 -33.72
N MET A 138 -7.89 3.79 -32.67
CA MET A 138 -9.05 4.69 -32.56
C MET A 138 -8.85 6.04 -33.25
N ASN A 139 -7.68 6.28 -33.86
CA ASN A 139 -7.28 7.55 -34.47
C ASN A 139 -7.39 8.73 -33.49
N LEU A 140 -7.03 8.50 -32.22
CA LEU A 140 -6.90 9.49 -31.16
C LEU A 140 -5.44 9.97 -31.07
N GLU A 141 -5.25 11.17 -30.52
CA GLU A 141 -3.92 11.73 -30.35
C GLU A 141 -3.12 10.97 -29.28
N ASN A 142 -1.85 10.68 -29.60
CA ASN A 142 -0.90 10.11 -28.64
C ASN A 142 -0.50 11.17 -27.61
N TYR A 143 -0.50 10.79 -26.32
CA TYR A 143 -0.12 11.68 -25.23
C TYR A 143 0.97 11.08 -24.35
N THR A 144 1.68 11.95 -23.65
CA THR A 144 2.68 11.58 -22.64
C THR A 144 2.16 11.91 -21.24
N ILE A 145 2.41 11.03 -20.28
CA ILE A 145 1.96 11.16 -18.88
C ILE A 145 2.87 12.04 -18.00
N ALA A 146 3.82 12.75 -18.60
CA ALA A 146 4.70 13.68 -17.91
C ALA A 146 4.14 15.10 -18.02
N GLY A 147 3.96 15.78 -16.88
CA GLY A 147 3.33 17.09 -16.82
C GLY A 147 3.45 17.74 -15.45
N THR A 148 2.90 18.95 -15.35
CA THR A 148 2.85 19.68 -14.07
C THR A 148 1.84 18.99 -13.15
N PRO A 149 2.16 18.75 -11.87
CA PRO A 149 1.20 18.25 -10.90
C PRO A 149 -0.09 19.08 -10.90
N ASP A 150 -1.23 18.45 -11.19
CA ASP A 150 -2.54 19.08 -11.34
C ASP A 150 -3.59 18.54 -10.34
N GLY A 151 -3.32 17.42 -9.68
CA GLY A 151 -4.25 16.76 -8.75
C GLY A 151 -5.31 15.90 -9.45
N GLU A 152 -5.31 15.89 -10.78
CA GLU A 152 -6.27 15.14 -11.62
C GLU A 152 -5.57 14.01 -12.37
N ASN A 153 -4.53 14.34 -13.14
CA ASN A 153 -3.74 13.36 -13.91
C ASN A 153 -2.46 12.98 -13.16
N ILE A 154 -1.89 13.93 -12.43
CA ILE A 154 -0.61 13.83 -11.73
C ILE A 154 -0.80 14.31 -10.29
N SER A 155 -0.34 13.50 -9.34
CA SER A 155 -0.51 13.77 -7.91
C SER A 155 0.09 15.12 -7.51
N GLN A 156 -0.72 15.98 -6.91
CA GLN A 156 -0.28 17.17 -6.19
C GLN A 156 0.00 16.91 -4.71
N GLY A 157 -0.50 15.79 -4.19
CA GLY A 157 -0.35 15.33 -2.83
C GLY A 157 1.10 15.00 -2.45
N SER A 158 1.27 14.71 -1.17
CA SER A 158 2.55 14.37 -0.57
C SER A 158 2.30 13.58 0.70
N TRP A 159 3.15 12.60 0.98
CA TRP A 159 3.07 11.85 2.23
C TRP A 159 3.86 12.56 3.33
N THR A 160 3.24 12.73 4.50
CA THR A 160 3.87 13.24 5.72
C THR A 160 4.02 12.12 6.73
N GLY A 161 5.24 11.89 7.21
CA GLY A 161 5.55 10.92 8.23
C GLY A 161 5.12 11.36 9.63
N LEU A 162 5.21 10.44 10.59
CA LEU A 162 5.01 10.73 12.03
C LEU A 162 6.04 11.72 12.59
N ASP A 163 7.18 11.86 11.92
CA ASP A 163 8.22 12.85 12.20
C ASP A 163 7.85 14.26 11.68
N GLY A 164 6.70 14.42 11.02
CA GLY A 164 6.26 15.66 10.41
C GLY A 164 6.96 16.00 9.10
N LEU A 165 7.87 15.14 8.62
CA LEU A 165 8.57 15.36 7.36
C LEU A 165 7.68 14.95 6.20
N THR A 166 7.64 15.81 5.19
CA THR A 166 6.86 15.58 3.97
C THR A 166 7.80 15.24 2.82
N SER A 167 7.49 14.16 2.08
CA SER A 167 8.29 13.70 0.94
C SER A 167 7.58 14.01 -0.39
N PRO A 168 8.25 14.63 -1.38
CA PRO A 168 9.66 15.03 -1.38
C PRO A 168 9.92 16.26 -0.50
N LEU A 169 11.14 16.36 0.06
CA LEU A 169 11.60 17.55 0.75
C LEU A 169 11.64 18.70 -0.26
N ASN A 170 10.81 19.73 -0.05
CA ASN A 170 10.91 20.99 -0.79
C ASN A 170 12.07 21.83 -0.25
#